data_AF-A0A7K1NTZ2-F1
#
_entry.id   AF-A0A7K1NTZ2-F1
#
_cell.length_a   1.000
_cell.length_b   1.000
_cell.length_c   1.000
_cell.angle_alpha   90.00
_cell.angle_beta   90.00
_cell.angle_gamma   90.00
#
_symmetry.space_group_name_H-M   'P 1'
#
loop_
_entity.id
_entity.type
_entity.pdbx_description
1 polymer ?
#
loop_
_entity_poly.entity_id
_entity_poly.type
_entity_poly.pdbx_seq_one_letter_code
_entity_poly.pdbx_strand_id
1 'polypeptide(L)'
;MGSSMLTATIAVPANREQPPAFEVGRQMINEIIDVDLFAFDDPESQLEELVEDFDPAVHLDADGLPTLEITRKTGLQIIDALEEALNSSETNTITIAGYLLHISGGLSGGDASTEAADAIWNAYYLPETVLQAMGFIRDYSKPLSRTNGNPGETTDTDIVDAIALGLGTKPEWSGADELEWIANAIGFVRPHPGDRDPREYHEEFIEQHDFDPIQDNFLTGYVSKYDDEGDEG
;
A
#
# COMPACT_ATOMS: atom_id res chain seq x y z
N MET A 1 -1.91 32.84 -4.67
CA MET A 1 -1.27 31.56 -4.33
C MET A 1 -2.39 30.67 -3.83
N GLY A 2 -2.63 29.52 -4.48
CA GLY A 2 -3.63 28.56 -4.02
C GLY A 2 -2.97 27.62 -3.01
N SER A 3 -3.60 27.42 -1.85
CA SER A 3 -3.21 26.37 -0.91
C SER A 3 -3.71 25.03 -1.48
N SER A 4 -2.79 24.12 -1.79
CA SER A 4 -3.15 22.70 -1.95
C SER A 4 -3.17 22.05 -0.58
N MET A 5 -4.15 21.20 -0.32
CA MET A 5 -4.15 20.37 0.88
C MET A 5 -3.34 19.12 0.53
N LEU A 6 -2.24 18.87 1.25
CA LEU A 6 -1.51 17.61 1.15
C LEU A 6 -2.15 16.65 2.14
N THR A 7 -2.43 15.43 1.68
CA THR A 7 -3.08 14.40 2.48
C THR A 7 -2.11 13.24 2.63
N ALA A 8 -1.80 12.92 3.88
CA ALA A 8 -1.03 11.73 4.22
C ALA A 8 -2.01 10.56 4.35
N THR A 9 -1.67 9.43 3.73
CA THR A 9 -2.49 8.21 3.79
C THR A 9 -1.63 6.98 4.04
N ILE A 10 -2.14 6.06 4.85
CA ILE A 10 -1.59 4.72 5.02
C ILE A 10 -2.74 3.73 5.20
N ALA A 11 -2.64 2.55 4.60
CA ALA A 11 -3.72 1.58 4.56
C ALA A 11 -3.39 0.32 5.36
N VAL A 12 -4.43 -0.28 5.94
CA VAL A 12 -4.44 -1.62 6.52
C VAL A 12 -5.67 -2.39 6.02
N PRO A 13 -5.71 -3.73 6.09
CA PRO A 13 -6.93 -4.48 5.80
C PRO A 13 -8.10 -4.07 6.73
N ALA A 14 -9.29 -3.85 6.17
CA ALA A 14 -10.46 -3.40 6.93
C ALA A 14 -11.04 -4.48 7.84
N ASN A 15 -10.92 -5.76 7.45
CA ASN A 15 -11.47 -6.90 8.18
C ASN A 15 -10.46 -7.53 9.15
N ARG A 16 -9.54 -6.74 9.68
CA ARG A 16 -8.54 -7.22 10.64
C ARG A 16 -9.16 -7.53 11.99
N GLU A 17 -8.80 -8.66 12.56
CA GLU A 17 -9.14 -9.01 13.94
C GLU A 17 -8.23 -8.31 14.96
N GLN A 18 -7.07 -7.80 14.53
CA GLN A 18 -6.04 -7.23 15.39
C GLN A 18 -5.56 -5.85 14.90
N PRO A 19 -5.14 -4.95 15.81
CA PRO A 19 -4.51 -3.67 15.46
C PRO A 19 -3.16 -3.87 14.73
N PRO A 20 -2.52 -2.82 14.19
CA PRO A 20 -1.23 -2.98 13.52
C PRO A 20 -0.21 -3.54 14.51
N ALA A 21 0.65 -4.45 14.04
CA ALA A 21 1.58 -5.17 14.89
C ALA A 21 2.87 -4.36 15.14
N PHE A 22 2.75 -3.18 15.75
CA PHE A 22 3.87 -2.25 15.95
C PHE A 22 5.07 -2.88 16.68
N GLU A 23 4.83 -3.73 17.68
CA GLU A 23 5.89 -4.47 18.39
C GLU A 23 6.71 -5.39 17.47
N VAL A 24 6.06 -6.01 16.47
CA VAL A 24 6.77 -6.83 15.46
C VAL A 24 7.66 -5.93 14.62
N GLY A 25 7.16 -4.76 14.22
CA GLY A 25 7.96 -3.76 13.50
C GLY A 25 9.19 -3.33 14.30
N ARG A 26 9.02 -2.98 15.58
CA ARG A 26 10.12 -2.62 16.49
C ARG A 26 11.17 -3.72 16.61
N GLN A 27 10.74 -4.98 16.72
CA GLN A 27 11.65 -6.12 16.74
C GLN A 27 12.45 -6.20 15.44
N MET A 28 11.79 -6.11 14.29
CA MET A 28 12.46 -6.21 12.98
C MET A 28 13.46 -5.08 12.75
N ILE A 29 13.16 -3.85 13.19
CA ILE A 29 14.13 -2.72 13.12
C ILE A 29 15.43 -3.07 13.85
N ASN A 30 15.35 -3.71 15.01
CA ASN A 30 16.53 -4.13 15.77
C ASN A 30 17.32 -5.27 15.09
N GLU A 31 16.67 -6.05 14.22
CA GLU A 31 17.28 -7.17 13.48
C GLU A 31 17.91 -6.73 12.16
N ILE A 32 17.51 -5.59 11.59
CA ILE A 32 18.05 -5.07 10.33
C ILE A 32 19.53 -4.74 10.46
N ILE A 33 20.34 -5.23 9.52
CA ILE A 33 21.79 -4.96 9.42
C ILE A 33 22.16 -4.12 8.20
N ASP A 34 21.25 -4.04 7.24
CA ASP A 34 21.44 -3.36 5.96
C ASP A 34 20.65 -2.05 5.98
N VAL A 35 21.39 -0.93 5.94
CA VAL A 35 20.82 0.42 6.03
C VAL A 35 20.14 0.84 4.73
N ASP A 36 20.53 0.23 3.60
CA ASP A 36 19.98 0.55 2.27
C ASP A 36 18.53 0.09 2.10
N LEU A 37 18.03 -0.72 3.05
CA LEU A 37 16.62 -1.10 3.10
C LEU A 37 15.69 0.06 3.47
N PHE A 38 16.23 1.12 4.08
CA PHE A 38 15.48 2.34 4.39
C PHE A 38 15.44 3.25 3.16
N ALA A 39 14.28 3.85 2.91
CA ALA A 39 14.04 4.66 1.71
C ALA A 39 14.42 6.14 1.93
N PHE A 40 15.61 6.40 2.42
CA PHE A 40 16.13 7.76 2.55
C PHE A 40 16.76 8.21 1.22
N ASP A 41 16.03 9.00 0.43
CA ASP A 41 16.49 9.56 -0.85
C ASP A 41 17.50 10.71 -0.65
N ASP A 42 17.38 11.44 0.46
CA ASP A 42 18.30 12.49 0.90
C ASP A 42 18.57 12.33 2.41
N PRO A 43 19.46 11.40 2.81
CA PRO A 43 19.67 11.04 4.20
C PRO A 43 20.04 12.21 5.10
N GLU A 44 20.80 13.20 4.61
CA GLU A 44 21.21 14.35 5.42
C GLU A 44 19.99 15.21 5.77
N SER A 45 19.23 15.67 4.77
CA SER A 45 18.06 16.51 4.99
C SER A 45 16.96 15.77 5.76
N GLN A 46 16.71 14.50 5.43
CA GLN A 46 15.62 13.73 6.04
C GLN A 46 15.93 13.37 7.50
N LEU A 47 17.19 13.06 7.82
CA LEU A 47 17.56 12.77 9.20
C LEU A 47 17.70 14.03 10.05
N GLU A 48 18.06 15.19 9.49
CA GLU A 48 18.03 16.47 10.20
C GLU A 48 16.62 16.80 10.73
N GLU A 49 15.58 16.46 9.97
CA GLU A 49 14.19 16.66 10.39
C GLU A 49 13.72 15.63 11.43
N LEU A 50 14.23 14.40 11.37
CA LEU A 50 13.76 13.27 12.18
C LEU A 50 14.54 13.06 13.48
N VAL A 51 15.80 13.50 13.52
CA VAL A 51 16.74 13.20 14.59
C VAL A 51 17.12 14.48 15.31
N GLU A 52 16.73 14.57 16.58
CA GLU A 52 17.21 15.62 17.48
C GLU A 52 18.74 15.58 17.58
N ASP A 53 19.36 16.76 17.45
CA ASP A 53 20.82 16.95 17.45
C ASP A 53 21.55 16.16 16.34
N PHE A 54 20.97 16.08 15.14
CA PHE A 54 21.62 15.46 14.00
C PHE A 54 22.95 16.15 13.65
N ASP A 55 24.05 15.40 13.76
CA ASP A 55 25.38 15.78 13.27
C ASP A 55 25.79 14.86 12.10
N PRO A 56 25.90 15.37 10.86
CA PRO A 56 26.34 14.59 9.70
C PRO A 56 27.70 13.91 9.92
N ALA A 57 28.61 14.51 10.68
CA ALA A 57 29.94 13.96 10.93
C ALA A 57 29.93 12.74 11.88
N VAL A 58 28.82 12.54 12.62
CA VAL A 58 28.64 11.42 13.55
C VAL A 58 27.68 10.38 12.96
N HIS A 59 26.62 10.84 12.31
CA HIS A 59 25.51 9.99 11.91
C HIS A 59 25.61 9.48 10.47
N LEU A 60 26.41 10.11 9.62
CA LEU A 60 26.68 9.65 8.27
C LEU A 60 28.10 9.07 8.17
N ASP A 61 28.27 8.09 7.30
CA ASP A 61 29.58 7.55 6.97
C ASP A 61 30.31 8.40 5.90
N ALA A 62 31.47 7.91 5.45
CA ALA A 62 32.30 8.64 4.48
C ALA A 62 31.63 8.78 3.10
N ASP A 63 30.66 7.93 2.78
CA ASP A 63 29.90 7.92 1.53
C ASP A 63 28.58 8.71 1.66
N GLY A 64 28.30 9.28 2.85
CA GLY A 64 27.08 10.03 3.15
C GLY A 64 25.90 9.14 3.51
N LEU A 65 26.11 7.84 3.74
CA LEU A 65 25.07 6.90 4.14
C LEU A 65 24.87 6.93 5.65
N PRO A 66 23.63 6.76 6.13
CA PRO A 66 23.36 6.78 7.55
C PRO A 66 23.93 5.53 8.24
N THR A 67 24.54 5.75 9.40
CA THR A 67 25.07 4.67 10.22
C THR A 67 23.95 3.73 10.69
N LEU A 68 24.28 2.45 10.91
CA LEU A 68 23.30 1.47 11.39
C LEU A 68 22.63 1.89 12.71
N GLU A 69 23.38 2.54 13.60
CA GLU A 69 22.87 3.02 14.88
C GLU A 69 21.80 4.09 14.69
N ILE A 70 22.07 5.11 13.87
CA ILE A 70 21.08 6.18 13.64
C ILE A 70 19.87 5.65 12.89
N THR A 71 20.08 4.82 11.87
CA THR A 71 19.00 4.25 11.06
C THR A 71 18.02 3.44 11.92
N ARG A 72 18.52 2.61 12.85
CA ARG A 72 17.67 1.87 13.79
C ARG A 72 16.94 2.78 14.77
N LYS A 73 17.63 3.77 15.34
CA LYS A 73 17.04 4.74 16.26
C LYS A 73 15.90 5.50 15.58
N THR A 74 16.14 6.03 14.39
CA THR A 74 15.15 6.74 13.58
C THR A 74 14.00 5.81 13.19
N GLY A 75 14.28 4.57 12.77
CA GLY A 75 13.24 3.60 12.46
C GLY A 75 12.29 3.32 13.63
N LEU A 76 12.81 3.20 14.85
CA LEU A 76 11.98 3.05 16.05
C LEU A 76 11.15 4.31 16.33
N GLN A 77 11.74 5.50 16.21
CA GLN A 77 11.04 6.77 16.40
C GLN A 77 9.90 6.96 15.39
N ILE A 78 10.11 6.58 14.13
CA ILE A 78 9.07 6.61 13.10
C ILE A 78 7.91 5.67 13.47
N ILE A 79 8.20 4.46 13.94
CA ILE A 79 7.16 3.51 14.38
C ILE A 79 6.36 4.07 15.56
N ASP A 80 7.04 4.65 16.55
CA ASP A 80 6.40 5.24 17.73
C ASP A 80 5.49 6.42 17.34
N ALA A 81 6.00 7.33 16.50
CA ALA A 81 5.22 8.46 15.99
C ALA A 81 4.02 8.00 15.16
N LEU A 82 4.17 6.96 14.33
CA LEU A 82 3.06 6.40 13.57
C LEU A 82 2.00 5.80 14.50
N GLU A 83 2.39 5.02 15.51
CA GLU A 83 1.45 4.46 16.48
C GLU A 83 0.68 5.56 17.22
N GLU A 84 1.34 6.63 17.64
CA GLU A 84 0.70 7.79 18.25
C GLU A 84 -0.27 8.49 17.28
N ALA A 85 0.17 8.73 16.05
CA ALA A 85 -0.63 9.37 15.00
C ALA A 85 -1.93 8.60 14.71
N LEU A 86 -1.87 7.27 14.60
CA LEU A 86 -3.07 6.46 14.31
C LEU A 86 -4.06 6.42 15.47
N ASN A 87 -3.61 6.72 16.70
CA ASN A 87 -4.45 6.82 17.90
C ASN A 87 -4.89 8.27 18.21
N SER A 88 -4.41 9.26 17.45
CA SER A 88 -4.70 10.67 17.68
C SER A 88 -6.03 11.10 17.06
N SER A 89 -6.56 12.24 17.51
CA SER A 89 -7.74 12.87 16.90
C SER A 89 -7.44 13.55 15.56
N GLU A 90 -6.18 13.61 15.14
CA GLU A 90 -5.75 14.22 13.87
C GLU A 90 -5.82 13.23 12.69
N THR A 91 -6.06 11.96 12.97
CA THR A 91 -6.22 10.90 11.98
C THR A 91 -7.69 10.51 11.84
N ASN A 92 -8.21 10.63 10.63
CA ASN A 92 -9.52 10.11 10.26
C ASN A 92 -9.37 8.76 9.57
N THR A 93 -10.45 7.97 9.56
CA THR A 93 -10.47 6.68 8.87
C THR A 93 -11.61 6.57 7.88
N ILE A 94 -11.35 5.94 6.74
CA ILE A 94 -12.37 5.56 5.76
C ILE A 94 -12.15 4.13 5.29
N THR A 95 -13.23 3.37 5.14
CA THR A 95 -13.17 2.02 4.59
C THR A 95 -13.51 2.05 3.10
N ILE A 96 -12.59 1.61 2.24
CA ILE A 96 -12.79 1.54 0.79
C ILE A 96 -12.17 0.24 0.29
N ALA A 97 -12.93 -0.52 -0.49
CA ALA A 97 -12.45 -1.73 -1.17
C ALA A 97 -11.74 -2.72 -0.22
N GLY A 98 -12.31 -2.99 0.95
CA GLY A 98 -11.70 -3.93 1.91
C GLY A 98 -10.48 -3.39 2.67
N TYR A 99 -10.11 -2.12 2.49
CA TYR A 99 -9.04 -1.45 3.24
C TYR A 99 -9.59 -0.36 4.17
N LEU A 100 -8.98 -0.22 5.34
CA LEU A 100 -9.15 0.90 6.24
C LEU A 100 -8.00 1.87 5.99
N LEU A 101 -8.30 3.00 5.37
CA LEU A 101 -7.34 4.07 5.13
C LEU A 101 -7.32 5.00 6.33
N HIS A 102 -6.13 5.21 6.89
CA HIS A 102 -5.85 6.27 7.84
C HIS A 102 -5.43 7.52 7.08
N ILE A 103 -6.07 8.65 7.38
CA ILE A 103 -5.95 9.89 6.62
C ILE A 103 -5.71 11.05 7.57
N SER A 104 -4.62 11.79 7.35
CA SER A 104 -4.39 13.09 8.00
C SER A 104 -4.02 14.14 6.95
N GLY A 105 -4.22 15.41 7.27
CA GLY A 105 -4.07 16.50 6.30
C GLY A 105 -3.19 17.64 6.81
N GLY A 106 -2.38 18.20 5.91
CA GLY A 106 -1.59 19.41 6.13
C GLY A 106 -1.81 20.43 5.00
N LEU A 107 -1.70 21.73 5.30
CA LEU A 107 -1.81 22.80 4.30
C LEU A 107 -0.47 23.00 3.59
N SER A 108 -0.43 23.03 2.25
CA SER A 108 0.81 23.23 1.47
C SER A 108 1.34 24.67 1.47
N GLY A 109 1.08 25.47 2.50
CA GLY A 109 1.56 26.86 2.52
C GLY A 109 0.94 27.71 3.60
N GLY A 110 1.62 27.81 4.74
CA GLY A 110 1.38 28.81 5.77
C GLY A 110 1.43 28.23 7.18
N ASP A 111 0.81 27.07 7.37
CA ASP A 111 0.82 26.32 8.63
C ASP A 111 1.54 24.97 8.42
N ALA A 112 2.21 24.49 9.45
CA ALA A 112 2.86 23.17 9.44
C ALA A 112 1.81 22.06 9.21
N SER A 113 2.24 20.94 8.61
CA SER A 113 1.48 19.70 8.63
C SER A 113 1.06 19.34 10.07
N THR A 114 0.01 18.53 10.20
CA THR A 114 -0.25 17.90 11.49
C THR A 114 0.89 16.93 11.81
N GLU A 115 1.17 16.74 13.09
CA GLU A 115 2.16 15.75 13.54
C GLU A 115 1.78 14.35 13.03
N ALA A 116 0.47 14.06 12.96
CA ALA A 116 -0.02 12.83 12.37
C ALA A 116 0.23 12.69 10.86
N ALA A 117 0.17 13.77 10.09
CA ALA A 117 0.49 13.72 8.66
C ALA A 117 1.97 13.43 8.43
N ASP A 118 2.84 14.09 9.19
CA ASP A 118 4.29 13.87 9.13
C ASP A 118 4.64 12.45 9.53
N ALA A 119 4.06 11.92 10.62
CA ALA A 119 4.27 10.54 11.03
C ALA A 119 3.86 9.52 9.95
N ILE A 120 2.73 9.75 9.25
CA ILE A 120 2.27 8.90 8.16
C ILE A 120 3.22 8.97 6.95
N TRP A 121 3.73 10.15 6.58
CA TRP A 121 4.71 10.27 5.50
C TRP A 121 6.05 9.65 5.87
N ASN A 122 6.53 9.88 7.09
CA ASN A 122 7.79 9.34 7.58
C ASN A 122 7.79 7.82 7.67
N ALA A 123 6.61 7.20 7.88
CA ALA A 123 6.46 5.74 7.81
C ALA A 123 6.97 5.15 6.48
N TYR A 124 6.92 5.91 5.39
CA TYR A 124 7.41 5.47 4.09
C TYR A 124 8.94 5.42 3.99
N TYR A 125 9.69 5.94 4.95
CA TYR A 125 11.14 5.72 5.04
C TYR A 125 11.50 4.35 5.63
N LEU A 126 10.55 3.68 6.30
CA LEU A 126 10.76 2.33 6.83
C LEU A 126 10.89 1.31 5.70
N PRO A 127 11.66 0.23 5.92
CA PRO A 127 11.71 -0.89 4.99
C PRO A 127 10.34 -1.49 4.72
N GLU A 128 10.07 -1.86 3.47
CA GLU A 128 8.78 -2.42 3.06
C GLU A 128 8.39 -3.66 3.87
N THR A 129 9.37 -4.52 4.17
CA THR A 129 9.16 -5.71 5.00
C THR A 129 8.71 -5.39 6.43
N VAL A 130 9.16 -4.26 6.99
CA VAL A 130 8.75 -3.81 8.33
C VAL A 130 7.32 -3.29 8.30
N LEU A 131 6.97 -2.47 7.31
CA LEU A 131 5.59 -1.99 7.12
C LEU A 131 4.61 -3.15 6.93
N GLN A 132 4.95 -4.10 6.05
CA GLN A 132 4.12 -5.28 5.80
C GLN A 132 3.94 -6.13 7.07
N ALA A 133 5.01 -6.36 7.84
CA ALA A 133 4.92 -7.11 9.10
C ALA A 133 4.07 -6.42 10.17
N MET A 134 4.01 -5.08 10.16
CA MET A 134 3.07 -4.32 11.00
C MET A 134 1.63 -4.35 10.47
N GLY A 135 1.39 -4.87 9.26
CA GLY A 135 0.09 -4.94 8.61
C GLY A 135 -0.24 -3.79 7.68
N PHE A 136 0.74 -2.91 7.39
CA PHE A 136 0.56 -1.75 6.53
C PHE A 136 0.83 -2.05 5.06
N ILE A 137 0.20 -1.23 4.23
CA ILE A 137 0.23 -1.32 2.78
C ILE A 137 0.80 -0.02 2.26
N ARG A 138 2.05 -0.08 1.79
CA ARG A 138 2.78 1.08 1.26
C ARG A 138 2.16 1.57 -0.05
N ASP A 139 1.75 0.64 -0.91
CA ASP A 139 1.13 0.98 -2.18
C ASP A 139 -0.26 0.37 -2.24
N TYR A 140 -1.28 1.18 -1.97
CA TYR A 140 -2.68 0.74 -2.08
C TYR A 140 -3.09 0.43 -3.53
N SER A 141 -2.23 0.76 -4.51
CA SER A 141 -2.38 0.30 -5.89
C SER A 141 -1.77 -1.09 -6.12
N LYS A 142 -0.99 -1.64 -5.18
CA LYS A 142 -0.56 -3.03 -5.24
C LYS A 142 -1.59 -3.93 -4.55
N PRO A 143 -2.06 -5.00 -5.21
CA PRO A 143 -2.96 -5.93 -4.57
C PRO A 143 -2.27 -6.70 -3.45
N LEU A 144 -2.85 -6.67 -2.26
CA LEU A 144 -2.35 -7.42 -1.10
C LEU A 144 -3.44 -8.33 -0.55
N SER A 145 -3.01 -9.52 -0.15
CA SER A 145 -3.89 -10.53 0.46
C SER A 145 -4.61 -9.97 1.68
N ARG A 146 -5.93 -10.22 1.79
CA ARG A 146 -6.78 -9.85 2.93
C ARG A 146 -6.31 -10.36 4.29
N THR A 147 -5.38 -11.31 4.34
CA THR A 147 -4.74 -11.77 5.58
C THR A 147 -3.65 -10.82 6.07
N ASN A 148 -4.04 -9.81 6.87
CA ASN A 148 -3.21 -9.11 7.88
C ASN A 148 -1.70 -8.98 7.58
N GLY A 149 -1.27 -8.36 6.47
CA GLY A 149 0.16 -8.15 6.19
C GLY A 149 1.01 -9.43 6.16
N ASN A 150 0.37 -10.60 6.07
CA ASN A 150 1.03 -11.87 5.93
C ASN A 150 1.16 -12.15 4.43
N PRO A 151 2.30 -12.69 3.95
CA PRO A 151 2.46 -13.16 2.57
C PRO A 151 1.60 -14.42 2.34
N GLY A 152 0.28 -14.24 2.34
CA GLY A 152 -0.68 -15.20 1.82
C GLY A 152 -0.85 -15.02 0.31
N GLU A 153 -1.44 -16.00 -0.35
CA GLU A 153 -1.79 -15.86 -1.75
C GLU A 153 -2.84 -14.76 -1.91
N THR A 154 -2.57 -13.83 -2.83
CA THR A 154 -3.52 -12.81 -3.24
C THR A 154 -4.73 -13.48 -3.90
N THR A 155 -5.94 -13.02 -3.62
CA THR A 155 -7.17 -13.54 -4.24
C THR A 155 -7.69 -12.61 -5.33
N ASP A 156 -8.55 -13.10 -6.22
CA ASP A 156 -9.24 -12.24 -7.21
C ASP A 156 -9.97 -11.06 -6.57
N THR A 157 -10.50 -11.24 -5.35
CA THR A 157 -11.17 -10.14 -4.64
C THR A 157 -10.18 -9.05 -4.23
N ASP A 158 -8.98 -9.44 -3.77
CA ASP A 158 -7.92 -8.50 -3.41
C ASP A 158 -7.43 -7.72 -4.63
N ILE A 159 -7.39 -8.36 -5.81
CA ILE A 159 -7.07 -7.71 -7.08
C ILE A 159 -8.11 -6.64 -7.43
N VAL A 160 -9.40 -7.00 -7.42
CA VAL A 160 -10.48 -6.08 -7.78
C VAL A 160 -10.52 -4.88 -6.83
N ASP A 161 -10.32 -5.13 -5.54
CA ASP A 161 -10.30 -4.09 -4.52
C ASP A 161 -9.13 -3.10 -4.72
N ALA A 162 -7.93 -3.61 -5.01
CA ALA A 162 -6.77 -2.77 -5.32
C ALA A 162 -6.94 -1.97 -6.62
N ILE A 163 -7.55 -2.59 -7.65
CA ILE A 163 -7.92 -1.90 -8.88
C ILE A 163 -8.87 -0.73 -8.57
N ALA A 164 -9.95 -0.99 -7.81
CA ALA A 164 -10.92 0.04 -7.45
C ALA A 164 -10.27 1.22 -6.71
N LEU A 165 -9.33 0.96 -5.81
CA LEU A 165 -8.59 2.01 -5.09
C LEU A 165 -7.66 2.82 -5.97
N GLY A 166 -6.81 2.17 -6.77
CA GLY A 166 -5.87 2.89 -7.64
C GLY A 166 -6.57 3.76 -8.69
N LEU A 167 -7.72 3.29 -9.18
CA LEU A 167 -8.55 4.03 -10.13
C LEU A 167 -9.28 5.24 -9.53
N GLY A 168 -9.69 5.14 -8.26
CA GLY A 168 -10.41 6.20 -7.53
C GLY A 168 -9.54 7.29 -6.93
N THR A 169 -8.22 7.11 -6.90
CA THR A 169 -7.26 8.01 -6.24
C THR A 169 -6.42 8.86 -7.22
N LYS A 170 -6.41 8.50 -8.51
CA LYS A 170 -5.69 9.28 -9.53
C LYS A 170 -6.55 10.41 -10.11
N PRO A 171 -6.07 11.67 -10.08
CA PRO A 171 -6.82 12.82 -10.61
C PRO A 171 -6.93 12.81 -12.14
N GLU A 172 -6.00 12.16 -12.84
CA GLU A 172 -6.00 12.00 -14.30
C GLU A 172 -5.51 10.60 -14.68
N TRP A 173 -6.17 9.98 -15.65
CA TRP A 173 -5.76 8.69 -16.20
C TRP A 173 -5.12 8.89 -17.56
N SER A 174 -3.92 8.35 -17.74
CA SER A 174 -3.20 8.34 -19.02
C SER A 174 -3.67 7.22 -19.94
N GLY A 175 -4.35 6.21 -19.39
CA GLY A 175 -4.93 5.07 -20.08
C GLY A 175 -3.93 3.93 -20.25
N ALA A 176 -2.77 4.18 -20.84
CA ALA A 176 -1.79 3.13 -21.11
C ALA A 176 -1.14 2.58 -19.83
N ASP A 177 -0.65 3.47 -18.96
CA ASP A 177 0.05 3.07 -17.74
C ASP A 177 -0.92 2.42 -16.73
N GLU A 178 -2.15 2.92 -16.66
CA GLU A 178 -3.20 2.33 -15.81
C GLU A 178 -3.65 0.95 -16.31
N LEU A 179 -3.75 0.75 -17.63
CA LEU A 179 -4.10 -0.56 -18.20
C LEU A 179 -3.01 -1.59 -17.96
N GLU A 180 -1.74 -1.20 -18.12
CA GLU A 180 -0.59 -2.06 -17.83
C GLU A 180 -0.55 -2.40 -16.33
N TRP A 181 -0.79 -1.42 -15.46
CA TRP A 181 -0.90 -1.66 -14.04
C TRP A 181 -2.05 -2.63 -13.68
N ILE A 182 -3.25 -2.45 -14.25
CA ILE A 182 -4.37 -3.39 -14.06
C ILE A 182 -4.00 -4.80 -14.53
N ALA A 183 -3.37 -4.91 -15.70
CA ALA A 183 -2.96 -6.20 -16.25
C ALA A 183 -1.95 -6.90 -15.32
N ASN A 184 -0.97 -6.14 -14.80
CA ASN A 184 0.00 -6.64 -13.82
C ASN A 184 -0.67 -7.06 -12.51
N ALA A 185 -1.63 -6.26 -12.00
CA ALA A 185 -2.41 -6.62 -10.81
C ALA A 185 -3.16 -7.94 -11.00
N ILE A 186 -3.80 -8.10 -12.16
CA ILE A 186 -4.47 -9.35 -12.55
C ILE A 186 -3.48 -10.52 -12.63
N GLY A 187 -2.28 -10.28 -13.16
CA GLY A 187 -1.21 -11.27 -13.32
C GLY A 187 -0.75 -11.94 -12.02
N PHE A 188 -1.09 -11.39 -10.85
CA PHE A 188 -0.74 -12.00 -9.56
C PHE A 188 -1.54 -13.26 -9.22
N VAL A 189 -2.75 -13.43 -9.77
CA VAL A 189 -3.67 -14.52 -9.39
C VAL A 189 -4.10 -15.38 -10.57
N ARG A 190 -3.86 -14.90 -11.80
CA ARG A 190 -4.19 -15.57 -13.05
C ARG A 190 -3.17 -15.21 -14.12
N PRO A 191 -3.11 -15.95 -15.24
CA PRO A 191 -2.21 -15.61 -16.34
C PRO A 191 -2.33 -14.14 -16.73
N HIS A 192 -1.20 -13.46 -16.90
CA HIS A 192 -1.16 -12.05 -17.25
C HIS A 192 -1.95 -11.82 -18.57
N PRO A 193 -2.86 -10.82 -18.64
CA PRO A 193 -3.71 -10.63 -19.82
C PRO A 193 -2.94 -10.37 -21.12
N GLY A 194 -1.71 -9.84 -21.01
CA GLY A 194 -0.82 -9.60 -22.16
C GLY A 194 -0.04 -10.83 -22.63
N ASP A 195 -0.01 -11.91 -21.86
CA ASP A 195 0.84 -13.08 -22.13
C ASP A 195 0.13 -14.16 -22.95
N ARG A 196 -1.15 -13.95 -23.27
CA ARG A 196 -1.99 -14.95 -23.90
C ARG A 196 -2.57 -14.43 -25.21
N ASP A 197 -2.64 -15.30 -26.22
CA ASP A 197 -3.32 -14.96 -27.46
C ASP A 197 -4.83 -14.75 -27.18
N PRO A 198 -5.41 -13.59 -27.55
CA PRO A 198 -6.81 -13.30 -27.26
C PRO A 198 -7.80 -14.29 -27.88
N ARG A 199 -7.45 -14.94 -29.00
CA ARG A 199 -8.31 -15.94 -29.64
C ARG A 199 -8.27 -17.25 -28.88
N GLU A 200 -7.08 -17.68 -28.44
CA GLU A 200 -6.94 -18.88 -27.61
C GLU A 200 -7.68 -18.73 -26.28
N TYR A 201 -7.61 -17.56 -25.64
CA TYR A 201 -8.37 -17.28 -24.43
C TYR A 201 -9.89 -17.29 -24.67
N HIS A 202 -10.35 -16.71 -25.78
CA HIS A 202 -11.78 -16.69 -26.14
C HIS A 202 -12.33 -18.10 -26.37
N GLU A 203 -11.60 -18.93 -27.11
CA GLU A 203 -11.97 -20.33 -27.37
C GLU A 203 -12.05 -21.15 -26.08
N GLU A 204 -11.06 -21.02 -25.19
CA GLU A 204 -11.05 -21.72 -23.90
C GLU A 204 -12.18 -21.24 -22.98
N PHE A 205 -12.43 -19.93 -22.91
CA PHE A 205 -13.50 -19.38 -22.07
C PHE A 205 -14.86 -19.92 -22.49
N ILE A 206 -15.13 -19.99 -23.80
CA ILE A 206 -16.36 -20.61 -24.33
C ILE A 206 -16.45 -22.08 -23.92
N GLU A 207 -15.35 -22.82 -24.04
CA GLU A 207 -15.31 -24.25 -23.66
C GLU A 207 -15.57 -24.47 -22.16
N GLN A 208 -14.99 -23.61 -21.30
CA GLN A 208 -15.13 -23.74 -19.84
C GLN A 208 -16.49 -23.28 -19.31
N HIS A 209 -17.05 -22.20 -19.86
CA HIS A 209 -18.24 -21.58 -19.32
C HIS A 209 -19.52 -21.86 -20.11
N ASP A 210 -19.44 -22.42 -21.33
CA ASP A 210 -20.56 -22.68 -22.25
C ASP A 210 -21.33 -21.41 -22.64
N PHE A 211 -20.66 -20.25 -22.61
CA PHE A 211 -21.19 -18.94 -23.02
C PHE A 211 -20.13 -18.14 -23.78
N ASP A 212 -20.55 -17.40 -24.81
CA ASP A 212 -19.67 -16.54 -25.60
C ASP A 212 -19.63 -15.12 -25.01
N PRO A 213 -18.45 -14.63 -24.56
CA PRO A 213 -18.31 -13.34 -23.90
C PRO A 213 -18.53 -12.14 -24.84
N ILE A 214 -18.65 -12.36 -26.14
CA ILE A 214 -18.94 -11.32 -27.13
C ILE A 214 -20.46 -11.06 -27.25
N GLN A 215 -21.31 -11.93 -26.72
CA GLN A 215 -22.76 -11.76 -26.81
C GLN A 215 -23.26 -10.67 -25.86
N ASP A 216 -24.26 -9.89 -26.32
CA ASP A 216 -24.83 -8.76 -25.57
C ASP A 216 -25.41 -9.15 -24.20
N ASN A 217 -25.80 -10.42 -24.03
CA ASN A 217 -26.34 -10.98 -22.79
C ASN A 217 -25.28 -11.68 -21.92
N PHE A 218 -23.99 -11.58 -22.27
CA PHE A 218 -22.89 -12.25 -21.58
C PHE A 218 -22.93 -12.01 -20.07
N LEU A 219 -22.92 -10.74 -19.64
CA LEU A 219 -22.86 -10.40 -18.22
C LEU A 219 -24.06 -10.97 -17.45
N THR A 220 -25.25 -10.93 -18.04
CA THR A 220 -26.45 -11.50 -17.42
C THR A 220 -26.35 -13.02 -17.30
N GLY A 221 -25.92 -13.72 -18.36
CA GLY A 221 -25.77 -15.17 -18.35
C GLY A 221 -24.67 -15.65 -17.40
N TYR A 222 -23.53 -14.97 -17.40
CA TYR A 222 -22.38 -15.28 -16.55
C TYR A 222 -22.73 -15.13 -15.07
N VAL A 223 -23.32 -13.99 -14.66
CA VAL A 223 -23.72 -13.76 -13.25
C VAL A 223 -24.78 -14.76 -12.79
N SER A 224 -25.80 -15.03 -13.60
CA SER A 224 -26.87 -15.97 -13.23
C SER A 224 -26.38 -17.41 -12.99
N LYS A 225 -25.33 -17.84 -13.70
CA LYS A 225 -24.78 -19.20 -13.53
C LYS A 225 -24.13 -19.39 -12.16
N TYR A 226 -23.48 -18.36 -11.64
CA TYR A 226 -22.78 -18.39 -10.36
C TYR A 226 -23.65 -18.02 -9.16
N ASP A 227 -24.78 -17.35 -9.38
CA ASP A 227 -25.80 -17.15 -8.33
C ASP A 227 -26.55 -18.47 -8.01
N ASP A 228 -26.81 -19.33 -9.01
CA ASP A 228 -27.48 -20.63 -8.81
C ASP A 228 -26.58 -21.70 -8.13
N GLU A 229 -25.24 -21.58 -8.23
CA GLU A 229 -24.30 -22.48 -7.54
C GLU A 229 -24.12 -22.13 -6.04
N GLY A 230 -24.64 -20.99 -5.58
CA GLY A 230 -24.56 -20.52 -4.19
C GLY A 230 -25.69 -21.02 -3.26
N ASP A 231 -26.70 -21.72 -3.78
CA ASP A 231 -27.91 -22.12 -3.04
C ASP A 231 -27.94 -23.62 -2.65
N GLU A 232 -26.86 -24.37 -2.90
CA GLU A 232 -26.63 -25.72 -2.35
C GLU A 232 -25.60 -25.69 -1.20
N GLY A 233 -26.00 -25.14 -0.05
CA GLY A 233 -25.21 -25.13 1.21
C GLY A 233 -26.06 -25.08 2.47
#